data_AF-R6LP61-F1
#
_entry.id   AF-R6LP61-F1
#
_cell.length_a   1.000
_cell.length_b   1.000
_cell.length_c   1.000
_cell.angle_alpha   90.00
_cell.angle_beta   90.00
_cell.angle_gamma   90.00
#
_symmetry.space_group_name_H-M   'P 1'
#
loop_
_entity.id
_entity.type
_entity.pdbx_description
1 polymer ?
#
loop_
_entity_poly.entity_id
_entity_poly.type
_entity_poly.pdbx_seq_one_letter_code
_entity_poly.pdbx_strand_id
1 'polypeptide(L)'
;MTRDELEYRRYLERRIRRRKRKRQVMIARTILVIVILLAAFGIFSIVKGVMSSGGSDKKQVKDIKKPVVETMIPTKTPESTAESVPENVPKGYEDVYNKLIKIQGKYNGVDDIIMNISKYPKKLLELAVKNPETIDFVSNYPKHDNDTEATGRLSAKEIGNGIPLLQQWDSRWGYIKYGDTIIGVNGCGPTCLAMVYAGITKDTAMTPADIAQYCSNNNYYNSDTGTSWTLMTEGAKDLELSVRKVSVNASAIKNELKQKRPMICSMSPGDFTTEGHFIVIRGIDSKGRLIINDPNSIANSKRRWQVARVVKQIKAAWSYSQD
;
A
#
# COMPACT_ATOMS: atom_id res chain seq x y z
N MET A 1 -24.23 -11.68 19.16
CA MET A 1 -23.72 -12.09 17.84
C MET A 1 -24.85 -12.76 17.08
N THR A 2 -25.26 -12.19 15.95
CA THR A 2 -26.41 -12.67 15.16
C THR A 2 -26.03 -13.90 14.32
N ARG A 3 -27.04 -14.65 13.85
CA ARG A 3 -26.81 -15.82 12.97
C ARG A 3 -26.08 -15.42 11.68
N ASP A 4 -26.40 -14.25 11.15
CA ASP A 4 -25.77 -13.71 9.94
C ASP A 4 -24.30 -13.33 10.15
N GLU A 5 -23.95 -12.81 11.33
CA GLU A 5 -22.55 -12.55 11.72
C GLU A 5 -21.73 -13.84 11.80
N LEU A 6 -22.33 -14.91 12.36
CA LEU A 6 -21.70 -16.23 12.44
C LEU A 6 -21.49 -16.85 11.06
N GLU A 7 -22.49 -16.82 10.19
CA GLU A 7 -22.38 -17.32 8.82
C GLU A 7 -21.34 -16.55 8.01
N TYR A 8 -21.27 -15.23 8.20
CA TYR A 8 -20.28 -14.37 7.57
C TYR A 8 -18.85 -14.63 8.07
N ARG A 9 -18.64 -14.81 9.38
CA ARG A 9 -17.35 -15.22 9.95
C ARG A 9 -16.89 -16.55 9.35
N ARG A 10 -17.78 -17.54 9.27
CA ARG A 10 -17.50 -18.83 8.61
C ARG A 10 -17.21 -18.67 7.12
N TYR A 11 -17.88 -17.77 6.41
CA TYR A 11 -17.60 -17.46 5.01
C TYR A 11 -16.18 -16.88 4.85
N LEU A 12 -15.82 -15.89 5.66
CA LEU A 12 -14.52 -15.23 5.64
C LEU A 12 -13.37 -16.18 5.97
N GLU A 13 -13.52 -17.04 6.97
CA GLU A 13 -12.52 -18.06 7.30
C GLU A 13 -12.30 -19.07 6.17
N ARG A 14 -13.40 -19.54 5.55
CA ARG A 14 -13.33 -20.42 4.38
C ARG A 14 -12.59 -19.73 3.23
N ARG A 15 -12.83 -18.44 3.02
CA ARG A 15 -12.15 -17.64 1.99
C ARG A 15 -10.67 -17.39 2.31
N ILE A 16 -10.27 -17.11 3.55
CA ILE A 16 -8.85 -16.97 3.94
C ILE A 16 -8.12 -18.28 3.70
N ARG A 17 -8.70 -19.41 4.10
CA ARG A 17 -8.13 -20.74 3.83
C ARG A 17 -7.94 -20.95 2.33
N ARG A 18 -8.93 -20.56 1.50
CA ARG A 18 -8.82 -20.59 0.04
C ARG A 18 -7.74 -19.64 -0.49
N ARG A 19 -7.60 -18.41 0.02
CA ARG A 19 -6.55 -17.45 -0.37
C ARG A 19 -5.14 -17.95 -0.01
N LYS A 20 -4.94 -18.43 1.23
CA LYS A 20 -3.67 -19.03 1.67
C LYS A 20 -3.30 -20.24 0.80
N ARG A 21 -4.26 -21.14 0.52
CA ARG A 21 -4.06 -22.26 -0.41
C ARG A 21 -3.73 -21.81 -1.82
N LYS A 22 -4.46 -20.85 -2.40
CA LYS A 22 -4.18 -20.31 -3.75
C LYS A 22 -2.78 -19.68 -3.83
N ARG A 23 -2.35 -18.92 -2.81
CA ARG A 23 -1.02 -18.32 -2.74
C ARG A 23 0.08 -19.39 -2.62
N GLN A 24 -0.09 -20.39 -1.76
CA GLN A 24 0.85 -21.51 -1.63
C GLN A 24 0.98 -22.31 -2.94
N VAL A 25 -0.15 -22.59 -3.61
CA VAL A 25 -0.16 -23.27 -4.91
C VAL A 25 0.52 -22.42 -5.99
N MET A 26 0.27 -21.11 -6.02
CA MET A 26 0.95 -20.20 -6.95
C MET A 26 2.47 -20.22 -6.72
N ILE A 27 2.93 -20.09 -5.47
CA ILE A 27 4.35 -20.14 -5.11
C ILE A 27 4.97 -21.48 -5.52
N ALA A 28 4.32 -22.60 -5.21
CA ALA A 28 4.78 -23.93 -5.59
C ALA A 28 4.89 -24.09 -7.13
N ARG A 29 3.91 -23.57 -7.88
CA ARG A 29 3.96 -23.56 -9.36
C ARG A 29 5.09 -22.70 -9.89
N THR A 30 5.34 -21.53 -9.31
CA THR A 30 6.45 -20.66 -9.71
C THR A 30 7.80 -21.32 -9.44
N ILE A 31 7.98 -21.94 -8.27
CA ILE A 31 9.21 -22.70 -7.93
C ILE A 31 9.41 -23.84 -8.93
N LEU A 32 8.36 -24.61 -9.24
CA LEU A 32 8.42 -25.70 -10.21
C LEU A 32 8.88 -25.21 -11.60
N VAL A 33 8.34 -24.09 -12.09
CA VAL A 33 8.76 -23.50 -13.37
C VAL A 33 10.22 -23.09 -13.34
N ILE A 34 10.70 -22.48 -12.24
CA ILE A 34 12.11 -22.11 -12.09
C ILE A 34 13.02 -23.35 -12.09
N VAL A 35 12.64 -24.41 -11.40
CA VAL A 35 13.40 -25.67 -11.38
C VAL A 35 13.47 -26.29 -12.78
N ILE A 36 12.36 -26.30 -13.53
CA ILE A 36 12.33 -26.78 -14.92
C ILE A 36 13.25 -25.93 -15.81
N LEU A 37 13.23 -24.59 -15.67
CA LEU A 37 14.09 -23.70 -16.43
C LEU A 37 15.58 -23.90 -16.09
N LEU A 38 15.92 -24.10 -14.83
CA LEU A 38 17.30 -24.38 -14.40
C LEU A 38 17.79 -25.74 -14.90
N ALA A 39 16.94 -26.77 -14.87
CA ALA A 39 17.26 -28.09 -15.43
C ALA A 39 17.46 -28.01 -16.95
N ALA A 40 16.57 -27.32 -17.67
CA ALA A 40 16.70 -27.09 -19.11
C ALA A 40 17.97 -26.28 -19.46
N PHE A 41 18.32 -25.27 -18.66
CA PHE A 41 19.54 -24.49 -18.87
C PHE A 41 20.81 -25.30 -18.56
N GLY A 42 20.80 -26.12 -17.51
CA GLY A 42 21.90 -27.05 -17.20
C GLY A 42 22.10 -28.10 -18.30
N ILE A 43 21.02 -28.64 -18.86
CA ILE A 43 21.07 -29.54 -20.02
C ILE A 43 21.60 -28.80 -21.25
N PHE A 44 21.17 -27.56 -21.49
CA PHE A 44 21.66 -26.74 -22.60
C PHE A 44 23.16 -26.40 -22.49
N SER A 45 23.67 -26.19 -21.28
CA SER A 45 25.10 -26.00 -21.02
C SER A 45 25.93 -27.27 -21.27
N ILE A 46 25.36 -28.45 -21.03
CA ILE A 46 26.01 -29.74 -21.33
C ILE A 46 25.99 -30.03 -22.83
N VAL A 47 24.86 -29.76 -23.51
CA VAL A 47 24.71 -30.01 -24.97
C VAL A 47 25.55 -29.04 -25.82
N LYS A 48 25.72 -27.77 -25.39
CA LYS A 48 26.65 -26.83 -26.06
C LYS A 48 28.12 -27.17 -25.84
N GLY A 49 28.46 -27.94 -24.81
CA GLY A 49 29.83 -28.39 -24.54
C GLY A 49 30.29 -29.58 -25.39
N VAL A 50 29.39 -30.24 -26.13
CA VAL A 50 29.69 -31.52 -26.82
C VAL A 50 29.51 -31.47 -28.35
N MET A 51 28.98 -30.40 -28.94
CA MET A 51 28.87 -30.31 -30.41
C MET A 51 29.43 -28.99 -30.97
N SER A 52 30.74 -29.01 -31.24
CA SER A 52 31.40 -28.19 -32.24
C SER A 52 31.87 -29.12 -33.37
N SER A 53 31.06 -29.28 -34.42
CA SER A 53 31.54 -29.55 -35.79
C SER A 53 30.37 -29.70 -36.78
N GLY A 54 30.35 -28.83 -37.80
CA GLY A 54 30.07 -29.23 -39.18
C GLY A 54 28.61 -29.36 -39.67
N GLY A 55 28.31 -28.62 -40.74
CA GLY A 55 27.68 -29.21 -41.93
C GLY A 55 26.17 -29.04 -42.13
N SER A 56 25.83 -28.34 -43.21
CA SER A 56 24.56 -28.24 -43.93
C SER A 56 23.92 -29.59 -44.32
N ASP A 57 22.58 -29.70 -44.34
CA ASP A 57 21.75 -29.65 -45.57
C ASP A 57 20.23 -29.86 -45.34
N LYS A 58 19.44 -29.47 -46.34
CA LYS A 58 17.96 -29.47 -46.42
C LYS A 58 17.31 -30.87 -46.52
N LYS A 59 16.09 -31.06 -45.98
CA LYS A 59 14.88 -31.54 -46.70
C LYS A 59 13.61 -31.64 -45.84
N GLN A 60 12.50 -31.85 -46.54
CA GLN A 60 11.11 -31.50 -46.31
C GLN A 60 10.24 -32.47 -45.47
N VAL A 61 9.20 -31.87 -44.85
CA VAL A 61 7.76 -32.23 -44.75
C VAL A 61 7.35 -33.57 -44.13
N LYS A 62 6.50 -33.50 -43.08
CA LYS A 62 5.14 -34.10 -43.10
C LYS A 62 4.26 -33.65 -41.93
N ASP A 63 3.03 -33.31 -42.31
CA ASP A 63 1.87 -33.01 -41.50
C ASP A 63 1.53 -34.10 -40.47
N ILE A 64 1.26 -33.69 -39.23
CA ILE A 64 0.35 -34.42 -38.33
C ILE A 64 -0.55 -33.42 -37.60
N LYS A 65 -1.85 -33.71 -37.69
CA LYS A 65 -3.03 -32.94 -37.33
C LYS A 65 -3.09 -32.59 -35.82
N LYS A 66 -3.44 -31.34 -35.52
CA LYS A 66 -3.94 -30.93 -34.19
C LYS A 66 -5.37 -31.45 -34.01
N PRO A 67 -5.75 -32.01 -32.84
CA PRO A 67 -7.14 -32.22 -32.53
C PRO A 67 -7.78 -30.87 -32.15
N VAL A 68 -8.96 -30.67 -32.73
CA VAL A 68 -9.94 -29.63 -32.41
C VAL A 68 -10.44 -29.84 -30.98
N VAL A 69 -10.45 -28.79 -30.17
CA VAL A 69 -11.31 -28.71 -28.99
C VAL A 69 -12.11 -27.42 -29.10
N GLU A 70 -13.43 -27.60 -29.09
CA GLU A 70 -14.47 -26.61 -29.27
C GLU A 70 -14.28 -25.37 -28.40
N THR A 71 -14.23 -24.23 -29.08
CA THR A 71 -14.45 -22.91 -28.48
C THR A 71 -15.94 -22.76 -28.18
N MET A 72 -16.39 -23.16 -26.99
CA MET A 72 -17.68 -22.68 -26.48
C MET A 72 -17.49 -21.27 -25.94
N ILE A 73 -17.91 -20.30 -26.76
CA ILE A 73 -18.14 -18.90 -26.36
C ILE A 73 -19.48 -18.87 -25.61
N PRO A 74 -19.55 -18.42 -24.34
CA PRO A 74 -20.77 -17.85 -23.81
C PRO A 74 -20.70 -16.34 -24.08
N THR A 75 -21.31 -15.96 -25.19
CA THR A 75 -21.68 -14.59 -25.50
C THR A 75 -22.73 -14.17 -24.48
N LYS A 76 -22.40 -13.20 -23.64
CA LYS A 76 -23.25 -12.05 -23.26
C LYS A 76 -22.50 -11.22 -22.23
N THR A 77 -21.75 -10.26 -22.74
CA THR A 77 -21.56 -8.97 -22.07
C THR A 77 -22.95 -8.41 -21.73
N PRO A 78 -23.28 -8.08 -20.47
CA PRO A 78 -24.43 -7.24 -20.22
C PRO A 78 -24.07 -5.84 -20.72
N GLU A 79 -24.82 -5.43 -21.74
CA GLU A 79 -24.94 -4.06 -22.19
C GLU A 79 -25.20 -3.12 -21.01
N SER A 80 -24.51 -1.98 -21.06
CA SER A 80 -24.72 -0.78 -20.27
C SER A 80 -26.21 -0.42 -20.19
N THR A 81 -26.86 -0.84 -19.12
CA THR A 81 -28.05 -0.19 -18.58
C THR A 81 -27.60 0.65 -17.40
N ALA A 82 -28.10 1.87 -17.25
CA ALA A 82 -27.84 2.68 -16.07
C ALA A 82 -28.37 1.90 -14.85
N GLU A 83 -27.48 1.21 -14.13
CA GLU A 83 -27.82 0.34 -13.01
C GLU A 83 -28.47 1.19 -11.92
N SER A 84 -29.76 0.95 -11.66
CA SER A 84 -30.40 1.37 -10.42
C SER A 84 -29.55 0.86 -9.27
N VAL A 85 -29.09 1.77 -8.41
CA VAL A 85 -28.31 1.42 -7.22
C VAL A 85 -29.14 0.43 -6.38
N PRO A 86 -28.59 -0.76 -6.03
CA PRO A 86 -29.32 -1.74 -5.23
C PRO A 86 -29.78 -1.19 -3.89
N GLU A 87 -30.93 -1.67 -3.39
CA GLU A 87 -31.54 -1.20 -2.13
C GLU A 87 -30.65 -1.37 -0.89
N ASN A 88 -29.71 -2.32 -0.91
CA ASN A 88 -28.77 -2.55 0.19
C ASN A 88 -27.60 -1.55 0.24
N VAL A 89 -27.49 -0.64 -0.73
CA VAL A 89 -26.50 0.43 -0.73
C VAL A 89 -27.02 1.59 0.14
N PRO A 90 -26.32 1.96 1.23
CA PRO A 90 -26.77 3.05 2.07
C PRO A 90 -26.86 4.38 1.32
N LYS A 91 -27.82 5.23 1.71
CA LYS A 91 -27.94 6.58 1.17
C LYS A 91 -26.61 7.34 1.30
N GLY A 92 -26.16 7.95 0.20
CA GLY A 92 -24.89 8.68 0.13
C GLY A 92 -23.69 7.80 -0.26
N TYR A 93 -23.86 6.50 -0.52
CA TYR A 93 -22.80 5.59 -0.97
C TYR A 93 -22.84 5.35 -2.50
N GLU A 94 -23.78 5.95 -3.22
CA GLU A 94 -24.05 5.70 -4.65
C GLU A 94 -22.79 5.91 -5.50
N ASP A 95 -22.09 7.02 -5.27
CA ASP A 95 -20.86 7.36 -5.99
C ASP A 95 -19.73 6.35 -5.76
N VAL A 96 -19.54 5.91 -4.51
CA VAL A 96 -18.48 4.96 -4.18
C VAL A 96 -18.83 3.56 -4.65
N TYR A 97 -20.10 3.17 -4.57
CA TYR A 97 -20.63 1.93 -5.15
C TYR A 97 -20.36 1.86 -6.66
N ASN A 98 -20.73 2.89 -7.42
CA ASN A 98 -20.52 2.94 -8.86
C ASN A 98 -19.03 2.84 -9.24
N LYS A 99 -18.14 3.41 -8.42
CA LYS A 99 -16.69 3.27 -8.63
C LYS A 99 -16.18 1.87 -8.29
N LEU A 100 -16.74 1.22 -7.26
CA LEU A 100 -16.42 -0.18 -6.92
C LEU A 100 -16.86 -1.14 -8.03
N ILE A 101 -18.05 -0.96 -8.61
CA ILE A 101 -18.54 -1.75 -9.75
C ILE A 101 -17.57 -1.67 -10.94
N LYS A 102 -17.04 -0.48 -11.26
CA LYS A 102 -16.04 -0.28 -12.34
C LYS A 102 -14.73 -1.05 -12.13
N ILE A 103 -14.42 -1.44 -10.90
CA ILE A 103 -13.23 -2.23 -10.55
C ILE A 103 -13.58 -3.66 -10.09
N GLN A 104 -14.84 -4.05 -10.18
CA GLN A 104 -15.30 -5.40 -9.87
C GLN A 104 -14.60 -6.42 -10.78
N GLY A 105 -14.27 -7.59 -10.23
CA GLY A 105 -13.51 -8.63 -10.92
C GLY A 105 -12.03 -8.31 -11.19
N LYS A 106 -11.60 -7.05 -11.12
CA LYS A 106 -10.19 -6.66 -11.31
C LYS A 106 -9.32 -6.97 -10.09
N TYR A 107 -9.87 -6.80 -8.89
CA TYR A 107 -9.14 -6.99 -7.63
C TYR A 107 -9.88 -7.94 -6.70
N ASN A 108 -9.14 -8.89 -6.14
CA ASN A 108 -9.66 -9.80 -5.12
C ASN A 108 -10.08 -9.00 -3.88
N GLY A 109 -11.36 -9.05 -3.51
CA GLY A 109 -11.89 -8.33 -2.34
C GLY A 109 -13.03 -7.38 -2.67
N VAL A 110 -13.08 -6.86 -3.90
CA VAL A 110 -14.12 -5.92 -4.33
C VAL A 110 -15.52 -6.53 -4.23
N ASP A 111 -15.70 -7.79 -4.63
CA ASP A 111 -17.00 -8.46 -4.52
C ASP A 111 -17.49 -8.58 -3.06
N ASP A 112 -16.58 -8.84 -2.11
CA ASP A 112 -16.95 -8.92 -0.68
C ASP A 112 -17.35 -7.54 -0.14
N ILE A 113 -16.66 -6.50 -0.61
CA ILE A 113 -16.96 -5.11 -0.26
C ILE A 113 -18.34 -4.73 -0.79
N ILE A 114 -18.60 -4.96 -2.08
CA ILE A 114 -19.88 -4.65 -2.74
C ILE A 114 -21.04 -5.39 -2.04
N MET A 115 -20.90 -6.69 -1.80
CA MET A 115 -21.93 -7.52 -1.17
C MET A 115 -22.26 -7.08 0.26
N ASN A 116 -21.31 -6.45 0.96
CA ASN A 116 -21.45 -6.05 2.36
C ASN A 116 -21.26 -4.54 2.54
N ILE A 117 -21.56 -3.73 1.52
CA ILE A 117 -21.16 -2.32 1.47
C ILE A 117 -21.60 -1.49 2.68
N SER A 118 -22.76 -1.83 3.26
CA SER A 118 -23.31 -1.19 4.47
C SER A 118 -22.49 -1.41 5.75
N LYS A 119 -21.58 -2.38 5.78
CA LYS A 119 -20.70 -2.67 6.93
C LYS A 119 -19.43 -1.81 6.97
N TYR A 120 -19.16 -1.04 5.92
CA TYR A 120 -17.92 -0.28 5.80
C TYR A 120 -18.20 1.21 5.97
N PRO A 121 -17.39 1.96 6.73
CA PRO A 121 -17.43 3.41 6.70
C PRO A 121 -17.14 3.93 5.29
N LYS A 122 -17.90 4.93 4.83
CA LYS A 122 -17.75 5.53 3.48
C LYS A 122 -16.31 5.93 3.16
N LYS A 123 -15.62 6.61 4.09
CA LYS A 123 -14.21 7.04 3.91
C LYS A 123 -13.26 5.86 3.65
N LEU A 124 -13.55 4.69 4.20
CA LEU A 124 -12.76 3.48 3.97
C LEU A 124 -13.01 2.87 2.58
N LEU A 125 -14.25 2.95 2.08
CA LEU A 125 -14.57 2.56 0.71
C LEU A 125 -13.92 3.52 -0.31
N GLU A 126 -13.93 4.81 -0.02
CA GLU A 126 -13.25 5.82 -0.83
C GLU A 126 -11.73 5.57 -0.88
N LEU A 127 -11.12 5.12 0.21
CA LEU A 127 -9.73 4.68 0.24
C LEU A 127 -9.49 3.52 -0.75
N ALA A 128 -10.33 2.48 -0.74
CA ALA A 128 -10.21 1.33 -1.65
C ALA A 128 -10.28 1.73 -3.12
N VAL A 129 -11.16 2.67 -3.46
CA VAL A 129 -11.35 3.16 -4.82
C VAL A 129 -10.20 4.05 -5.26
N LYS A 130 -9.76 4.98 -4.41
CA LYS A 130 -8.65 5.91 -4.70
C LYS A 130 -7.31 5.18 -4.73
N ASN A 131 -7.13 4.16 -3.89
CA ASN A 131 -5.93 3.34 -3.82
C ASN A 131 -6.26 1.84 -3.78
N PRO A 132 -6.27 1.17 -4.94
CA PRO A 132 -6.54 -0.26 -5.04
C PRO A 132 -5.57 -1.18 -4.28
N GLU A 133 -4.37 -0.70 -3.90
CA GLU A 133 -3.43 -1.46 -3.06
C GLU A 133 -4.02 -1.77 -1.67
N THR A 134 -5.01 -0.97 -1.22
CA THR A 134 -5.67 -1.13 0.08
C THR A 134 -6.84 -2.10 0.07
N ILE A 135 -7.26 -2.63 -1.09
CA ILE A 135 -8.48 -3.44 -1.20
C ILE A 135 -8.46 -4.66 -0.28
N ASP A 136 -7.31 -5.33 -0.12
CA ASP A 136 -7.22 -6.48 0.80
C ASP A 136 -7.42 -6.04 2.26
N PHE A 137 -6.80 -4.93 2.68
CA PHE A 137 -6.99 -4.30 3.98
C PHE A 137 -8.46 -3.91 4.20
N VAL A 138 -9.06 -3.18 3.25
CA VAL A 138 -10.46 -2.74 3.35
C VAL A 138 -11.39 -3.94 3.42
N SER A 139 -11.23 -4.96 2.57
CA SER A 139 -12.07 -6.17 2.57
C SER A 139 -12.05 -6.97 3.87
N ASN A 140 -11.05 -6.77 4.73
CA ASN A 140 -10.95 -7.44 6.02
C ASN A 140 -11.51 -6.60 7.18
N TYR A 141 -11.86 -5.32 6.96
CA TYR A 141 -12.35 -4.41 8.01
C TYR A 141 -13.47 -4.98 8.89
N PRO A 142 -14.51 -5.68 8.40
CA PRO A 142 -15.59 -6.20 9.25
C PRO A 142 -15.16 -7.26 10.28
N LYS A 143 -13.89 -7.70 10.26
CA LYS A 143 -13.32 -8.58 11.30
C LYS A 143 -12.61 -7.81 12.41
N HIS A 144 -12.26 -6.56 12.11
CA HIS A 144 -11.37 -5.70 12.88
C HIS A 144 -12.08 -4.41 13.30
N ASP A 145 -13.38 -4.29 13.03
CA ASP A 145 -14.21 -3.13 13.35
C ASP A 145 -14.37 -2.90 14.86
N ASN A 146 -14.06 -3.93 15.65
CA ASN A 146 -14.06 -3.90 17.12
C ASN A 146 -12.64 -3.97 17.72
N ASP A 147 -11.58 -3.85 16.91
CA ASP A 147 -10.21 -3.87 17.41
C ASP A 147 -9.91 -2.56 18.18
N THR A 148 -9.49 -2.69 19.43
CA THR A 148 -9.14 -1.56 20.30
C THR A 148 -7.64 -1.34 20.43
N GLU A 149 -6.83 -2.36 20.10
CA GLU A 149 -5.38 -2.34 20.30
C GLU A 149 -4.63 -2.90 19.09
N ALA A 150 -3.46 -2.31 18.80
CA ALA A 150 -2.58 -2.78 17.75
C ALA A 150 -2.01 -4.18 18.08
N THR A 151 -1.88 -5.03 17.07
CA THR A 151 -1.52 -6.45 17.23
C THR A 151 -0.06 -6.75 16.92
N GLY A 152 0.72 -5.75 16.53
CA GLY A 152 2.12 -5.95 16.15
C GLY A 152 3.01 -4.76 16.42
N ARG A 153 4.30 -5.05 16.51
CA ARG A 153 5.37 -4.07 16.72
C ARG A 153 6.29 -3.98 15.52
N LEU A 154 7.19 -3.01 15.53
CA LEU A 154 8.31 -2.94 14.61
C LEU A 154 9.40 -3.93 15.03
N SER A 155 10.14 -4.44 14.07
CA SER A 155 11.35 -5.23 14.32
C SER A 155 12.61 -4.46 13.90
N ALA A 156 13.74 -4.73 14.55
CA ALA A 156 15.03 -4.13 14.18
C ALA A 156 15.40 -4.39 12.70
N LYS A 157 14.99 -5.55 12.16
CA LYS A 157 15.17 -5.91 10.75
C LYS A 157 14.38 -5.00 9.80
N GLU A 158 13.15 -4.61 10.17
CA GLU A 158 12.34 -3.69 9.37
C GLU A 158 12.93 -2.28 9.34
N ILE A 159 13.54 -1.82 10.43
CA ILE A 159 14.20 -0.51 10.51
C ILE A 159 15.46 -0.48 9.63
N GLY A 160 16.34 -1.47 9.82
CA GLY A 160 17.63 -1.53 9.12
C GLY A 160 18.43 -0.23 9.23
N ASN A 161 19.19 0.10 8.18
CA ASN A 161 20.14 1.21 8.21
C ASN A 161 19.54 2.58 7.83
N GLY A 162 18.26 2.66 7.47
CA GLY A 162 17.65 3.89 6.97
C GLY A 162 16.31 4.21 7.63
N ILE A 163 15.52 5.04 6.95
CA ILE A 163 14.14 5.32 7.33
C ILE A 163 13.25 4.19 6.77
N PRO A 164 12.60 3.38 7.64
CA PRO A 164 11.74 2.28 7.20
C PRO A 164 10.54 2.82 6.43
N LEU A 165 10.05 2.03 5.49
CA LEU A 165 8.77 2.28 4.84
C LEU A 165 7.68 1.57 5.65
N LEU A 166 6.77 2.34 6.23
CA LEU A 166 5.61 1.84 6.97
C LEU A 166 4.33 2.31 6.26
N GLN A 167 3.36 1.41 6.15
CA GLN A 167 2.05 1.71 5.56
C GLN A 167 1.06 2.02 6.68
N GLN A 168 0.30 3.10 6.55
CA GLN A 168 -0.73 3.45 7.54
C GLN A 168 -1.84 2.38 7.61
N TRP A 169 -2.03 1.63 6.51
CA TRP A 169 -3.00 0.54 6.37
C TRP A 169 -2.39 -0.86 6.61
N ASP A 170 -1.22 -0.97 7.25
CA ASP A 170 -0.71 -2.27 7.72
C ASP A 170 -1.66 -2.86 8.77
N SER A 171 -2.03 -4.13 8.65
CA SER A 171 -3.03 -4.77 9.53
C SER A 171 -2.65 -4.80 11.01
N ARG A 172 -1.37 -4.60 11.35
CA ARG A 172 -0.90 -4.51 12.74
C ARG A 172 -1.52 -3.33 13.49
N TRP A 173 -1.84 -2.23 12.81
CA TRP A 173 -2.32 -0.99 13.42
C TRP A 173 -3.40 -0.25 12.61
N GLY A 174 -3.55 -0.53 11.32
CA GLY A 174 -4.38 0.26 10.42
C GLY A 174 -5.87 0.29 10.78
N TYR A 175 -6.36 -0.72 11.51
CA TYR A 175 -7.75 -0.79 11.97
C TYR A 175 -8.01 -0.01 13.26
N ILE A 176 -6.98 0.44 13.96
CA ILE A 176 -7.12 1.15 15.24
C ILE A 176 -7.70 2.54 15.00
N LYS A 177 -8.60 2.95 15.89
CA LYS A 177 -9.25 4.25 15.85
C LYS A 177 -8.23 5.38 15.91
N TYR A 178 -8.39 6.36 15.04
CA TYR A 178 -7.63 7.61 15.07
C TYR A 178 -8.50 8.77 14.61
N GLY A 179 -8.87 9.63 15.55
CA GLY A 179 -9.82 10.71 15.31
C GLY A 179 -11.23 10.20 15.01
N ASP A 180 -11.80 10.69 13.90
CA ASP A 180 -13.13 10.31 13.42
C ASP A 180 -13.14 9.01 12.59
N THR A 181 -11.98 8.39 12.33
CA THR A 181 -11.85 7.14 11.57
C THR A 181 -10.80 6.20 12.18
N ILE A 182 -10.02 5.52 11.34
CA ILE A 182 -8.95 4.59 11.69
C ILE A 182 -7.63 5.06 11.08
N ILE A 183 -6.51 4.56 11.62
CA ILE A 183 -5.15 4.90 11.13
C ILE A 183 -5.00 4.63 9.63
N GLY A 184 -5.62 3.57 9.11
CA GLY A 184 -5.61 3.24 7.69
C GLY A 184 -6.13 4.36 6.78
N VAL A 185 -6.99 5.25 7.28
CA VAL A 185 -7.59 6.37 6.53
C VAL A 185 -6.87 7.69 6.83
N ASN A 186 -6.74 8.07 8.10
CA ASN A 186 -6.24 9.38 8.51
C ASN A 186 -4.81 9.38 9.09
N GLY A 187 -4.15 8.23 9.16
CA GLY A 187 -2.90 8.03 9.91
C GLY A 187 -1.62 8.44 9.21
N CYS A 188 -1.67 9.25 8.14
CA CYS A 188 -0.47 9.61 7.37
C CYS A 188 0.57 10.36 8.22
N GLY A 189 0.13 11.28 9.08
CA GLY A 189 1.00 12.04 9.99
C GLY A 189 1.70 11.15 11.02
N PRO A 190 0.96 10.41 11.88
CA PRO A 190 1.56 9.48 12.84
C PRO A 190 2.47 8.44 12.18
N THR A 191 2.09 7.91 11.02
CA THR A 191 2.92 6.94 10.29
C THR A 191 4.21 7.59 9.78
N CYS A 192 4.17 8.84 9.29
CA CYS A 192 5.38 9.56 8.88
C CYS A 192 6.34 9.80 10.04
N LEU A 193 5.82 10.23 11.20
CA LEU A 193 6.65 10.45 12.37
C LEU A 193 7.23 9.13 12.91
N ALA A 194 6.48 8.03 12.86
CA ALA A 194 6.97 6.72 13.28
C ALA A 194 8.11 6.23 12.39
N MET A 195 8.00 6.45 11.07
CA MET A 195 9.08 6.16 10.13
C MET A 195 10.35 6.95 10.47
N VAL A 196 10.23 8.26 10.70
CA VAL A 196 11.37 9.13 11.00
C VAL A 196 12.00 8.79 12.35
N TYR A 197 11.19 8.64 13.39
CA TYR A 197 11.62 8.26 14.73
C TYR A 197 12.43 6.96 14.68
N ALA A 198 11.80 5.86 14.22
CA ALA A 198 12.44 4.55 14.18
C ALA A 198 13.70 4.55 13.30
N GLY A 199 13.70 5.31 12.21
CA GLY A 199 14.84 5.41 11.31
C GLY A 199 16.04 6.15 11.89
N ILE A 200 15.81 7.18 12.71
CA ILE A 200 16.85 7.99 13.35
C ILE A 200 17.35 7.31 14.62
N THR A 201 16.45 6.99 15.56
CA THR A 201 16.81 6.47 16.90
C THR A 201 17.16 4.99 16.89
N LYS A 202 16.79 4.28 15.83
CA LYS A 202 16.84 2.81 15.73
C LYS A 202 15.96 2.09 16.77
N ASP A 203 15.03 2.83 17.39
CA ASP A 203 14.08 2.28 18.34
C ASP A 203 12.82 1.74 17.63
N THR A 204 12.36 0.58 18.09
CA THR A 204 11.14 -0.11 17.64
C THR A 204 9.90 0.21 18.49
N ALA A 205 10.05 1.00 19.55
CA ALA A 205 9.01 1.23 20.57
C ALA A 205 7.79 1.98 20.05
N MET A 206 7.98 2.90 19.09
CA MET A 206 6.91 3.77 18.57
C MET A 206 6.44 3.30 17.18
N THR A 207 5.35 2.53 17.16
CA THR A 207 4.62 2.19 15.95
C THR A 207 3.73 3.35 15.51
N PRO A 208 3.14 3.30 14.29
CA PRO A 208 2.10 4.24 13.90
C PRO A 208 0.91 4.32 14.88
N ALA A 209 0.56 3.21 15.54
CA ALA A 209 -0.50 3.21 16.56
C ALA A 209 -0.09 3.96 17.83
N ASP A 210 1.15 3.79 18.30
CA ASP A 210 1.65 4.47 19.50
C ASP A 210 1.66 5.99 19.27
N ILE A 211 2.10 6.44 18.08
CA ILE A 211 2.09 7.86 17.73
C ILE A 211 0.66 8.37 17.52
N ALA A 212 -0.25 7.59 16.94
CA ALA A 212 -1.66 7.99 16.80
C ALA A 212 -2.34 8.16 18.16
N GLN A 213 -2.03 7.29 19.13
CA GLN A 213 -2.48 7.43 20.50
C GLN A 213 -1.86 8.66 21.18
N TYR A 214 -0.56 8.87 21.01
CA TYR A 214 0.13 10.08 21.47
C TYR A 214 -0.53 11.36 20.92
N CYS A 215 -0.89 11.37 19.64
CA CYS A 215 -1.58 12.49 19.01
C CYS A 215 -2.94 12.76 19.65
N SER A 216 -3.68 11.70 19.98
CA SER A 216 -5.00 11.81 20.60
C SER A 216 -4.90 12.34 22.04
N ASN A 217 -3.86 11.94 22.78
CA ASN A 217 -3.63 12.39 24.16
C ASN A 217 -3.14 13.84 24.25
N ASN A 218 -2.52 14.36 23.19
CA ASN A 218 -1.89 15.69 23.17
C ASN A 218 -2.55 16.68 22.20
N ASN A 219 -3.80 16.42 21.78
CA ASN A 219 -4.57 17.30 20.90
C ASN A 219 -3.90 17.62 19.55
N TYR A 220 -3.16 16.66 18.99
CA TYR A 220 -2.56 16.78 17.65
C TYR A 220 -3.48 16.31 16.52
N TYR A 221 -4.77 16.09 16.78
CA TYR A 221 -5.76 15.72 15.78
C TYR A 221 -6.92 16.71 15.77
N ASN A 222 -7.38 17.08 14.58
CA ASN A 222 -8.55 17.91 14.34
C ASN A 222 -9.41 17.24 13.23
N SER A 223 -10.73 17.19 13.40
CA SER A 223 -11.65 16.50 12.48
C SER A 223 -11.65 17.08 11.06
N ASP A 224 -11.37 18.37 10.92
CA ASP A 224 -11.48 19.10 9.66
C ASP A 224 -10.18 19.01 8.84
N THR A 225 -9.05 18.87 9.53
CA THR A 225 -7.71 18.96 8.92
C THR A 225 -6.84 17.70 9.14
N GLY A 226 -7.30 16.76 9.96
CA GLY A 226 -6.57 15.54 10.32
C GLY A 226 -5.47 15.81 11.33
N THR A 227 -4.26 15.31 11.05
CA THR A 227 -3.11 15.46 11.95
C THR A 227 -2.54 16.88 11.88
N SER A 228 -2.42 17.53 13.03
CA SER A 228 -1.89 18.89 13.18
C SER A 228 -0.42 18.97 12.78
N TRP A 229 -0.02 20.09 12.17
CA TRP A 229 1.37 20.41 11.89
C TRP A 229 2.22 20.57 13.15
N THR A 230 1.61 20.88 14.31
CA THR A 230 2.32 20.98 15.59
C THR A 230 2.89 19.65 16.06
N LEU A 231 2.37 18.52 15.59
CA LEU A 231 3.00 17.19 15.79
C LEU A 231 4.40 17.15 15.15
N MET A 232 4.56 17.78 13.99
CA MET A 232 5.82 17.79 13.24
C MET A 232 6.87 18.73 13.85
N THR A 233 6.53 19.44 14.94
CA THR A 233 7.46 20.32 15.65
C THR A 233 7.53 19.95 17.12
N GLU A 234 6.54 20.31 17.92
CA GLU A 234 6.58 20.10 19.37
C GLU A 234 6.47 18.62 19.69
N GLY A 235 5.53 17.91 19.06
CA GLY A 235 5.39 16.46 19.27
C GLY A 235 6.62 15.66 18.85
N ALA A 236 7.43 16.15 17.90
CA ALA A 236 8.69 15.53 17.55
C ALA A 236 9.79 15.78 18.59
N LYS A 237 9.83 16.98 19.19
CA LYS A 237 10.77 17.29 20.29
C LYS A 237 10.44 16.49 21.55
N ASP A 238 9.17 16.26 21.84
CA ASP A 238 8.73 15.42 22.96
C ASP A 238 9.18 13.95 22.80
N LEU A 239 9.43 13.52 21.55
CA LEU A 239 10.04 12.23 21.22
C LEU A 239 11.57 12.31 21.07
N GLU A 240 12.19 13.35 21.63
CA GLU A 240 13.64 13.59 21.62
C GLU A 240 14.27 13.72 20.22
N LEU A 241 13.48 14.10 19.21
CA LEU A 241 13.99 14.41 17.88
C LEU A 241 14.34 15.89 17.75
N SER A 242 15.52 16.17 17.18
CA SER A 242 15.86 17.53 16.74
C SER A 242 15.09 17.84 15.46
N VAL A 243 14.39 18.98 15.42
CA VAL A 243 13.55 19.35 14.28
C VAL A 243 13.69 20.81 13.90
N ARG A 244 13.67 21.10 12.60
CA ARG A 244 13.54 22.46 12.07
C ARG A 244 12.62 22.53 10.87
N LYS A 245 11.93 23.66 10.71
CA LYS A 245 11.18 23.95 9.49
C LYS A 245 12.15 24.26 8.34
N VAL A 246 11.85 23.76 7.15
CA VAL A 246 12.67 23.91 5.94
C VAL A 246 11.93 24.74 4.91
N SER A 247 12.64 25.68 4.28
CA SER A 247 12.11 26.43 3.14
C SER A 247 11.74 25.50 1.99
N VAL A 248 10.55 25.68 1.42
CA VAL A 248 10.04 24.83 0.34
C VAL A 248 10.64 25.25 -1.00
N ASN A 249 11.90 24.90 -1.21
CA ASN A 249 12.58 25.07 -2.49
C ASN A 249 13.60 23.94 -2.72
N ALA A 250 13.96 23.73 -3.99
CA ALA A 250 14.81 22.63 -4.40
C ALA A 250 16.21 22.67 -3.75
N SER A 251 16.76 23.86 -3.49
CA SER A 251 18.10 24.01 -2.91
C SER A 251 18.11 23.60 -1.44
N ALA A 252 17.18 24.14 -0.64
CA ALA A 252 17.05 23.83 0.77
C ALA A 252 16.81 22.32 1.00
N ILE A 253 15.86 21.72 0.28
CA ILE A 253 15.58 20.27 0.36
C ILE A 253 16.83 19.44 0.02
N LYS A 254 17.56 19.79 -1.04
CA LYS A 254 18.80 19.07 -1.39
C LYS A 254 19.88 19.20 -0.31
N ASN A 255 20.00 20.37 0.31
CA ASN A 255 21.00 20.61 1.36
C ASN A 255 20.72 19.78 2.61
N GLU A 256 19.45 19.66 3.02
CA GLU A 256 19.04 18.78 4.12
C GLU A 256 19.39 17.31 3.84
N LEU A 257 19.06 16.84 2.64
CA LEU A 257 19.32 15.45 2.25
C LEU A 257 20.81 15.12 2.12
N LYS A 258 21.66 16.09 1.73
CA LYS A 258 23.13 15.93 1.74
C LYS A 258 23.67 15.71 3.15
N GLN A 259 23.03 16.28 4.16
CA GLN A 259 23.35 16.05 5.57
C GLN A 259 22.72 14.77 6.13
N LYS A 260 22.12 13.93 5.27
CA LYS A 260 21.38 12.71 5.64
C LYS A 260 20.21 12.96 6.60
N ARG A 261 19.66 14.18 6.63
CA ARG A 261 18.48 14.50 7.44
C ARG A 261 17.20 14.20 6.65
N PRO A 262 16.35 13.24 7.07
CA PRO A 262 15.06 13.00 6.44
C PRO A 262 14.11 14.17 6.69
N MET A 263 13.11 14.32 5.83
CA MET A 263 12.09 15.35 5.99
C MET A 263 10.69 14.77 5.94
N ILE A 264 9.80 15.28 6.79
CA ILE A 264 8.36 15.10 6.64
C ILE A 264 7.83 16.31 5.86
N CYS A 265 6.99 16.06 4.85
CA CYS A 265 6.37 17.10 4.04
C CYS A 265 4.85 17.00 4.11
N SER A 266 4.18 18.13 4.34
CA SER A 266 2.74 18.26 4.13
C SER A 266 2.49 18.63 2.67
N MET A 267 1.67 17.84 1.98
CA MET A 267 1.42 17.93 0.55
C MET A 267 0.09 18.63 0.27
N SER A 268 0.04 19.43 -0.80
CA SER A 268 -1.16 19.91 -1.46
C SER A 268 -1.67 18.90 -2.49
N PRO A 269 -2.86 19.11 -3.07
CA PRO A 269 -3.37 18.26 -4.14
C PRO A 269 -2.38 18.14 -5.31
N GLY A 270 -2.27 16.94 -5.88
CA GLY A 270 -1.33 16.58 -6.94
C GLY A 270 -1.14 15.08 -7.07
N ASP A 271 0.11 14.65 -7.27
CA ASP A 271 0.48 13.26 -7.50
C ASP A 271 0.28 12.34 -6.27
N PHE A 272 0.35 12.91 -5.06
CA PHE A 272 0.32 12.15 -3.81
C PHE A 272 -1.07 12.11 -3.17
N THR A 273 -1.91 13.10 -3.45
CA THR A 273 -3.21 13.28 -2.78
C THR A 273 -4.11 14.20 -3.59
N THR A 274 -5.42 14.11 -3.38
CA THR A 274 -6.39 15.09 -3.90
C THR A 274 -6.72 16.19 -2.88
N GLU A 275 -6.21 16.07 -1.65
CA GLU A 275 -6.52 16.95 -0.51
C GLU A 275 -5.21 17.34 0.20
N GLY A 276 -5.04 16.95 1.46
CA GLY A 276 -3.79 16.99 2.20
C GLY A 276 -3.18 15.59 2.34
N HIS A 277 -1.87 15.52 2.56
CA HIS A 277 -1.18 14.26 2.89
C HIS A 277 0.17 14.53 3.53
N PHE A 278 0.67 13.58 4.33
CA PHE A 278 2.04 13.60 4.80
C PHE A 278 2.85 12.50 4.13
N ILE A 279 4.07 12.84 3.71
CA ILE A 279 5.05 11.91 3.17
C ILE A 279 6.41 12.13 3.82
N VAL A 280 7.30 11.14 3.73
CA VAL A 280 8.70 11.29 4.14
C VAL A 280 9.61 11.32 2.92
N ILE A 281 10.39 12.39 2.77
CA ILE A 281 11.55 12.40 1.87
C ILE A 281 12.73 11.89 2.68
N ARG A 282 13.17 10.66 2.38
CA ARG A 282 14.23 9.98 3.15
C ARG A 282 15.61 10.02 2.51
N GLY A 283 15.73 10.58 1.31
CA GLY A 283 17.00 10.61 0.61
C GLY A 283 16.89 11.13 -0.82
N ILE A 284 18.05 11.17 -1.48
CA ILE A 284 18.20 11.52 -2.88
C ILE A 284 19.09 10.46 -3.54
N ASP A 285 18.74 10.01 -4.74
CA ASP A 285 19.55 9.05 -5.49
C ASP A 285 20.72 9.75 -6.21
N SER A 286 21.63 8.94 -6.77
CA SER A 286 22.80 9.44 -7.51
C SER A 286 22.46 10.27 -8.76
N LYS A 287 21.20 10.21 -9.23
CA LYS A 287 20.69 11.01 -10.35
C LYS A 287 19.98 12.28 -9.87
N GLY A 288 20.05 12.61 -8.58
CA GLY A 288 19.44 13.80 -8.02
C GLY A 288 17.92 13.71 -7.84
N ARG A 289 17.34 12.51 -7.84
CA ARG A 289 15.89 12.30 -7.67
C ARG A 289 15.56 11.90 -6.23
N LEU A 290 14.43 12.40 -5.73
CA LEU A 290 13.97 12.14 -4.38
C LEU A 290 13.55 10.67 -4.21
N ILE A 291 13.90 10.14 -3.04
CA ILE A 291 13.47 8.85 -2.55
C ILE A 291 12.46 9.11 -1.43
N ILE A 292 11.21 8.68 -1.64
CA ILE A 292 10.07 9.02 -0.79
C ILE A 292 9.51 7.75 -0.16
N ASN A 293 9.12 7.83 1.10
CA ASN A 293 8.21 6.88 1.74
C ASN A 293 6.84 7.56 1.87
N ASP A 294 5.88 7.07 1.11
CA ASP A 294 4.49 7.50 1.14
C ASP A 294 3.70 6.48 2.00
N PRO A 295 3.18 6.89 3.18
CA PRO A 295 2.50 5.96 4.09
C PRO A 295 1.21 5.40 3.51
N ASN A 296 0.67 6.01 2.46
CA ASN A 296 -0.57 5.60 1.82
C ASN A 296 -0.35 5.00 0.42
N SER A 297 0.88 4.88 -0.10
CA SER A 297 1.11 4.30 -1.43
C SER A 297 2.46 3.60 -1.58
N ILE A 298 2.43 2.29 -1.82
CA ILE A 298 3.64 1.52 -2.15
C ILE A 298 4.13 1.91 -3.54
N ALA A 299 3.23 2.12 -4.51
CA ALA A 299 3.61 2.61 -5.83
C ALA A 299 4.40 3.93 -5.78
N ASN A 300 3.93 4.93 -5.03
CA ASN A 300 4.66 6.20 -4.89
C ASN A 300 6.02 6.01 -4.22
N SER A 301 6.09 5.11 -3.23
CA SER A 301 7.33 4.79 -2.51
C SER A 301 8.37 4.04 -3.37
N LYS A 302 7.93 3.28 -4.37
CA LYS A 302 8.82 2.59 -5.32
C LYS A 302 9.42 3.53 -6.37
N ARG A 303 8.80 4.68 -6.61
CA ARG A 303 9.24 5.63 -7.65
C ARG A 303 10.47 6.44 -7.20
N ARG A 304 11.10 7.09 -8.18
CA ARG A 304 12.11 8.13 -7.97
C ARG A 304 11.57 9.42 -8.54
N TRP A 305 11.53 10.45 -7.72
CA TRP A 305 10.77 11.65 -8.01
C TRP A 305 11.66 12.82 -8.39
N GLN A 306 11.28 13.54 -9.44
CA GLN A 306 11.98 14.77 -9.79
C GLN A 306 11.73 15.82 -8.71
N VAL A 307 12.80 16.44 -8.19
CA VAL A 307 12.72 17.43 -7.11
C VAL A 307 11.72 18.54 -7.45
N ALA A 308 11.83 19.11 -8.64
CA ALA A 308 10.95 20.19 -9.10
C ALA A 308 9.47 19.78 -9.17
N ARG A 309 9.16 18.50 -9.42
CA ARG A 309 7.78 18.00 -9.46
C ARG A 309 7.19 17.92 -8.05
N VAL A 310 7.97 17.44 -7.08
CA VAL A 310 7.51 17.29 -5.68
C VAL A 310 7.42 18.64 -4.98
N VAL A 311 8.41 19.52 -5.15
CA VAL A 311 8.46 20.84 -4.49
C VAL A 311 7.21 21.68 -4.76
N LYS A 312 6.67 21.63 -6.00
CA LYS A 312 5.45 22.35 -6.38
C LYS A 312 4.20 21.90 -5.60
N GLN A 313 4.27 20.76 -4.93
CA GLN A 313 3.16 20.14 -4.21
C GLN A 313 3.36 20.17 -2.68
N ILE A 314 4.46 20.77 -2.18
CA ILE A 314 4.72 20.85 -0.74
C ILE A 314 4.12 22.15 -0.19
N LYS A 315 3.30 22.04 0.85
CA LYS A 315 2.83 23.18 1.65
C LYS A 315 3.81 23.55 2.76
N ALA A 316 4.40 22.55 3.42
CA ALA A 316 5.36 22.73 4.50
C ALA A 316 6.30 21.52 4.59
N ALA A 317 7.53 21.74 5.07
CA ALA A 317 8.53 20.70 5.27
C ALA A 317 9.27 20.89 6.60
N TRP A 318 9.60 19.78 7.26
CA TRP A 318 10.37 19.74 8.49
C TRP A 318 11.49 18.71 8.34
N SER A 319 12.71 19.08 8.73
CA SER A 319 13.90 18.24 8.70
C SER A 319 14.22 17.75 10.10
N TYR A 320 14.64 16.48 10.20
CA TYR A 320 14.85 15.78 11.47
C TYR A 320 16.26 15.23 11.60
N SER A 321 16.75 15.17 12.82
CA SER A 321 18.03 14.55 13.21
C SER A 321 18.01 14.14 14.68
N GLN A 322 19.11 13.57 15.12
CA GLN A 322 19.46 13.36 16.52
C GLN A 322 20.80 14.08 16.69
N ASP A 323 20.73 15.36 17.04
CA ASP A 323 21.90 16.19 17.36
C ASP A 323 22.22 16.11 18.86
#